data_AF-A0A6L6YK65-F1
#
_entry.id   AF-A0A6L6YK65-F1
#
_cell.length_a   1.000
_cell.length_b   1.000
_cell.length_c   1.000
_cell.angle_alpha   90.00
_cell.angle_beta   90.00
_cell.angle_gamma   90.00
#
_symmetry.space_group_name_H-M   'P 1'
#
loop_
_entity.id
_entity.type
_entity.pdbx_description
1 polymer ?
#
loop_
_entity_poly.entity_id
_entity_poly.type
_entity_poly.pdbx_seq_one_letter_code
_entity_poly.pdbx_strand_id
1 'polypeptide(L)' 'MAYQSQDIIRRSATNGFTPAPQARDHQQEVAKLIDVTTCIGCKACQVACSEWNDIRDEVGHNVGVYDNPADLT' A
#
# COMPACT_ATOMS: atom_id res chain seq x y z
N MET A 1 12.27 -11.85 10.71
CA MET A 1 11.51 -12.11 11.96
C MET A 1 10.24 -11.24 11.95
N ALA A 2 9.17 -11.65 12.62
CA ALA A 2 7.81 -11.12 12.41
C ALA A 2 7.23 -10.25 13.54
N TYR A 3 7.93 -10.04 14.66
CA TYR A 3 7.39 -9.41 15.88
C TYR A 3 8.29 -8.33 16.51
N GLN A 4 9.29 -7.82 15.78
CA GLN A 4 10.30 -6.90 16.33
C GLN A 4 9.71 -5.55 16.71
N SER A 5 8.69 -5.08 15.99
CA SER A 5 8.04 -3.79 16.24
C SER A 5 7.08 -3.80 17.43
N GLN A 6 6.54 -4.97 17.80
CA GLN A 6 5.65 -5.16 18.97
C GLN A 6 4.42 -4.23 19.01
N ASP A 7 3.89 -3.87 17.85
CA ASP A 7 2.76 -2.93 17.64
C ASP A 7 1.69 -3.51 16.70
N ILE A 8 1.54 -4.85 16.68
CA ILE A 8 0.65 -5.54 15.74
C ILE A 8 -0.79 -5.55 16.26
N ILE A 9 -1.60 -4.60 15.80
CA ILE A 9 -3.02 -4.46 16.21
C ILE A 9 -3.94 -5.58 15.71
N ARG A 10 -3.61 -6.22 14.57
CA ARG A 10 -4.39 -7.30 13.96
C ARG A 10 -3.48 -8.30 13.28
N ARG A 11 -3.78 -9.58 13.43
CA ARG A 11 -3.07 -10.69 12.78
C ARG A 11 -4.07 -11.68 12.21
N SER A 12 -3.85 -12.10 10.96
CA SER A 12 -4.69 -13.10 10.29
C SER A 12 -4.65 -14.45 11.03
N ALA A 13 -5.74 -15.21 10.92
CA ALA A 13 -5.88 -16.57 11.48
C ALA A 13 -5.39 -16.73 12.94
N THR A 14 -5.62 -15.72 13.79
CA THR A 14 -5.17 -15.69 15.18
C THR A 14 -6.37 -15.67 16.12
N ASN A 15 -6.34 -16.51 17.17
CA ASN A 15 -7.42 -16.58 18.15
C ASN A 15 -7.33 -15.42 19.16
N GLY A 16 -8.47 -14.97 19.68
CA GLY A 16 -8.52 -13.88 20.68
C GLY A 16 -7.80 -14.17 22.00
N PHE A 17 -7.61 -15.43 22.38
CA PHE A 17 -6.85 -15.81 23.57
C PHE A 17 -5.34 -15.76 23.38
N THR A 18 -4.86 -15.66 22.13
CA THR A 18 -3.43 -15.60 21.79
C THR A 18 -3.15 -14.43 20.84
N PRO A 19 -3.39 -13.18 21.27
CA PRO A 19 -3.22 -12.01 20.42
C PRO A 19 -1.75 -11.77 20.05
N ALA A 20 -1.51 -11.00 19.00
CA ALA A 20 -0.17 -10.57 18.62
C ALA A 20 0.39 -9.55 19.64
N PRO A 21 1.74 -9.45 19.77
CA PRO A 21 2.39 -8.46 20.62
C PRO A 21 2.04 -7.01 20.22
N GLN A 22 1.62 -6.22 21.20
CA GLN A 22 1.12 -4.85 21.04
C GLN A 22 1.62 -3.92 22.17
N ALA A 23 2.78 -4.23 22.77
CA ALA A 23 3.35 -3.44 23.87
C ALA A 23 3.82 -2.02 23.47
N ARG A 24 3.88 -1.72 22.16
CA ARG A 24 4.33 -0.43 21.59
C ARG A 24 3.25 0.23 20.73
N ASP A 25 1.98 0.10 21.13
CA ASP A 25 0.80 0.58 20.42
C ASP A 25 0.53 2.09 20.56
N HIS A 26 1.21 2.78 21.49
CA HIS A 26 1.10 4.23 21.64
C HIS A 26 1.88 4.97 20.55
N GLN A 27 1.32 4.98 19.33
CA GLN A 27 1.85 5.65 18.15
C GLN A 27 0.81 6.62 17.59
N GLN A 28 1.28 7.66 16.90
CA GLN A 28 0.40 8.56 16.18
C GLN A 28 -0.12 7.89 14.91
N GLU A 29 -1.44 7.91 14.69
CA GLU A 29 -2.03 7.48 13.43
C GLU A 29 -1.59 8.39 12.28
N VAL A 30 -1.29 7.80 11.13
CA VAL A 30 -0.88 8.51 9.91
C VAL A 30 -1.93 8.35 8.81
N ALA A 31 -2.02 9.33 7.91
CA ALA A 31 -2.95 9.31 6.79
C ALA A 31 -2.29 9.85 5.51
N LYS A 32 -2.82 9.45 4.35
CA LYS A 32 -2.44 9.98 3.03
C LYS A 32 -3.66 10.65 2.40
N LEU A 33 -3.55 11.95 2.12
CA LEU A 33 -4.60 12.70 1.43
C LEU A 33 -4.35 12.65 -0.09
N ILE A 34 -5.38 12.25 -0.84
CA ILE A 34 -5.40 12.30 -2.30
C ILE A 34 -6.53 13.25 -2.69
N ASP A 35 -6.19 14.50 -2.96
CA ASP A 35 -7.15 15.50 -3.45
C ASP A 35 -7.27 15.40 -4.97
N VAL A 36 -8.37 14.81 -5.43
CA VAL A 36 -8.62 14.58 -6.86
C VAL A 36 -8.95 15.86 -7.63
N THR A 37 -9.26 16.97 -6.94
CA THR A 37 -9.55 18.25 -7.60
C THR A 37 -8.29 18.93 -8.15
N THR A 38 -7.11 18.55 -7.63
CA THR A 38 -5.79 19.05 -8.06
C THR A 38 -5.00 18.01 -8.86
N CYS A 39 -5.54 16.79 -9.02
CA CYS A 39 -4.90 15.72 -9.77
C CYS A 39 -4.89 16.02 -11.28
N ILE A 40 -3.75 15.84 -11.94
CA ILE A 40 -3.57 16.06 -13.38
C ILE A 40 -3.40 14.77 -14.20
N GLY A 41 -3.56 13.59 -13.58
CA GLY A 41 -3.48 12.31 -14.28
C GLY A 41 -2.11 11.96 -14.86
N CYS A 42 -1.01 12.50 -14.33
CA CYS A 42 0.34 12.33 -14.90
C CYS A 42 0.97 10.95 -14.67
N LYS A 43 0.38 10.10 -13.82
CA LYS A 43 0.88 8.77 -13.43
C LYS A 43 2.24 8.74 -12.70
N ALA A 44 2.74 9.88 -12.22
CA ALA A 44 3.98 9.94 -11.44
C ALA A 44 3.94 9.05 -10.18
N CYS A 45 2.77 8.91 -9.55
CA CYS A 45 2.57 8.04 -8.39
C CYS A 45 2.80 6.56 -8.71
N GLN A 46 2.43 6.08 -9.91
CA GLN A 46 2.65 4.70 -10.33
C GLN A 46 4.15 4.42 -10.52
N VAL A 47 4.85 5.34 -11.19
CA VAL A 47 6.29 5.23 -11.43
C VAL A 47 7.08 5.27 -10.12
N ALA A 48 6.78 6.24 -9.25
CA ALA A 48 7.46 6.38 -7.96
C ALA A 48 7.22 5.18 -7.04
N CYS A 49 6.00 4.62 -7.01
CA CYS A 49 5.69 3.42 -6.23
C CYS A 49 6.51 2.22 -6.72
N SER A 50 6.55 2.01 -8.04
CA SER A 50 7.27 0.88 -8.65
C SER A 50 8.77 0.98 -8.46
N GLU A 51 9.31 2.19 -8.56
CA GLU A 51 10.72 2.48 -8.34
C GLU A 51 11.13 2.24 -6.89
N TRP A 52 10.38 2.80 -5.92
CA TRP A 52 10.66 2.59 -4.50
C TRP A 52 10.52 1.12 -4.05
N ASN A 53 9.56 0.38 -4.61
CA ASN A 53 9.29 -1.01 -4.20
C ASN A 53 9.99 -2.06 -5.08
N ASP A 54 10.85 -1.67 -6.01
CA ASP A 54 11.58 -2.59 -6.91
C ASP A 54 10.68 -3.59 -7.66
N ILE A 55 9.47 -3.17 -8.04
CA ILE A 55 8.52 -3.99 -8.81
C ILE A 55 8.33 -3.44 -10.22
N ARG A 56 8.09 -4.33 -11.19
CA ARG A 56 7.78 -3.96 -12.58
C ARG A 56 6.66 -4.84 -13.08
N ASP A 57 5.60 -4.23 -13.58
CA ASP A 57 4.53 -4.92 -14.29
C ASP A 57 4.93 -5.19 -15.74
N GLU A 58 4.17 -6.03 -16.44
CA GLU A 58 4.34 -6.30 -17.86
C GLU A 58 4.01 -5.06 -18.71
N VAL A 59 4.60 -5.01 -19.92
CA VAL A 59 4.28 -3.94 -20.88
C VAL A 59 2.92 -4.22 -21.52
N GLY A 60 1.89 -3.48 -21.08
CA GLY A 60 0.52 -3.64 -21.58
C GLY A 60 0.26 -3.09 -22.98
N HIS A 61 -1.02 -3.10 -23.38
CA HIS A 61 -1.52 -2.59 -24.66
C HIS A 61 -2.56 -1.49 -24.45
N ASN A 62 -2.67 -0.57 -25.41
CA ASN A 62 -3.73 0.44 -25.38
C ASN A 62 -5.04 -0.13 -25.93
N VAL A 63 -6.14 0.06 -25.20
CA VAL A 63 -7.50 -0.39 -25.57
C VAL A 63 -8.48 0.78 -25.82
N GLY A 64 -7.96 1.96 -26.14
CA GLY A 64 -8.76 3.17 -26.40
C GLY A 64 -8.95 4.09 -25.19
N VAL A 65 -8.28 3.82 -24.07
CA VAL A 65 -8.27 4.67 -22.86
C VAL A 65 -6.85 4.92 -22.38
N TYR A 66 -6.66 5.90 -21.49
CA TYR A 66 -5.34 6.28 -20.98
C TYR A 66 -4.86 5.34 -19.85
N ASP A 67 -5.77 4.64 -19.19
CA ASP A 67 -5.48 3.69 -18.11
C ASP A 67 -4.54 2.58 -18.61
N ASN A 68 -3.38 2.47 -17.95
CA ASN A 68 -2.37 1.43 -18.18
C ASN A 68 -1.35 1.50 -17.03
N PRO A 69 -1.14 0.45 -16.22
CA PRO A 69 -1.87 -0.83 -16.21
C PRO A 69 -3.39 -0.66 -16.11
N ALA A 70 -4.14 -1.62 -16.63
CA ALA A 70 -5.61 -1.56 -16.66
C ALA A 70 -6.24 -1.87 -15.29
N ASP A 71 -5.53 -2.59 -14.43
CA ASP A 71 -5.93 -2.95 -13.07
C ASP A 71 -4.68 -3.07 -12.17
N LEU A 72 -4.90 -3.28 -10.87
CA LEU A 72 -3.84 -3.58 -9.90
C LEU A 72 -3.39 -5.04 -10.03
N THR A 73 -2.08 -5.27 -9.88
CA THR A 73 -1.41 -6.57 -10.00
C THR A 73 -0.35 -6.76 -8.91
#